data_AF-A0A1A8YPZ4-F1
#
_entry.id   AF-A0A1A8YPZ4-F1
#
_cell.length_a   1.000
_cell.length_b   1.000
_cell.length_c   1.000
_cell.angle_alpha   90.00
_cell.angle_beta   90.00
_cell.angle_gamma   90.00
#
_symmetry.space_group_name_H-M   'P 1'
#
loop_
_entity.id
_entity.type
_entity.pdbx_description
1 polymer ?
#
loop_
_entity_poly.entity_id
_entity_poly.type
_entity_poly.pdbx_seq_one_letter_code
_entity_poly.pdbx_strand_id
1 'polypeptide(L)'
;MYCRLAVISTGQTLLLRPWHARTRTCSHCNCTYSRYNCTYSRYNCTYSRYNCTYTRYNCTYTRYNCTYTRYSCTYAERMSTDIEQVVGKEDVDLNLKREISSIERELKNWFIKRRLNMELNQSLRKLFENYNFVGLSINGNIDVKDKMMWYDIVNGKPELEDTLSVDAKEYKSDQYNNLWEKSTIVDNPCRLVGSIYFRCLKNNYTLTQQDREHKCIHSFMNFNNCRKALKLQQASNIKNSLVRQNAEDNIAKALFERRSSLLDMVGAGARST
;
A
#
# COMPACT_ATOMS: atom_id res chain seq x y z
N MET A 1 -0.56 3.43 84.76
CA MET A 1 0.25 4.36 85.57
C MET A 1 0.70 5.51 84.66
N TYR A 2 0.30 6.73 85.03
CA TYR A 2 0.77 8.09 84.66
C TYR A 2 0.77 8.65 83.20
N CYS A 3 -0.03 9.72 83.08
CA CYS A 3 0.10 11.05 82.43
C CYS A 3 0.68 11.31 81.01
N ARG A 4 -0.17 11.97 80.21
CA ARG A 4 -0.01 13.11 79.26
C ARG A 4 1.34 13.47 78.60
N LEU A 5 1.22 13.65 77.28
CA LEU A 5 1.80 14.64 76.33
C LEU A 5 3.31 14.64 76.00
N ALA A 6 3.64 14.33 74.74
CA ALA A 6 4.58 15.10 73.90
C ALA A 6 4.43 14.70 72.41
N VAL A 7 4.46 15.71 71.53
CA VAL A 7 4.56 15.58 70.07
C VAL A 7 6.04 15.40 69.70
N ILE A 8 6.32 14.61 68.65
CA ILE A 8 7.24 14.90 67.51
C ILE A 8 7.84 13.60 66.93
N SER A 9 7.69 13.53 65.61
CA SER A 9 8.37 12.75 64.56
C SER A 9 9.31 11.59 64.93
N THR A 10 9.09 10.42 64.31
CA THR A 10 9.74 10.02 63.04
C THR A 10 9.42 8.56 62.68
N GLY A 11 9.15 8.31 61.39
CA GLY A 11 9.63 7.13 60.66
C GLY A 11 8.93 5.78 60.88
N GLN A 12 7.82 5.54 60.17
CA GLN A 12 7.16 4.25 59.96
C GLN A 12 8.14 3.18 59.43
N THR A 13 8.41 2.06 60.10
CA THR A 13 7.65 0.78 60.25
C THR A 13 7.09 0.17 58.95
N LEU A 14 7.76 -0.91 58.53
CA LEU A 14 7.21 -2.09 57.84
C LEU A 14 5.91 -2.55 58.52
N LEU A 15 4.95 -3.12 57.76
CA LEU A 15 4.22 -4.32 58.17
C LEU A 15 3.27 -4.84 57.07
N LEU A 16 3.27 -6.17 56.95
CA LEU A 16 2.48 -7.00 56.06
C LEU A 16 1.03 -7.21 56.56
N ARG A 17 0.09 -7.18 55.59
CA ARG A 17 -1.17 -7.96 55.44
C ARG A 17 -2.30 -7.73 56.48
N PRO A 18 -3.60 -7.74 56.08
CA PRO A 18 -4.30 -8.98 55.71
C PRO A 18 -5.40 -8.87 54.63
N TRP A 19 -5.82 -10.06 54.16
CA TRP A 19 -6.93 -10.32 53.26
C TRP A 19 -8.27 -9.97 53.89
N HIS A 20 -8.98 -8.98 53.34
CA HIS A 20 -10.43 -8.93 53.39
C HIS A 20 -10.98 -8.45 52.04
N ALA A 21 -11.91 -9.24 51.51
CA ALA A 21 -12.67 -8.97 50.32
C ALA A 21 -13.28 -7.57 50.37
N ARG A 22 -12.85 -6.72 49.45
CA ARG A 22 -13.56 -5.49 49.12
C ARG A 22 -13.73 -5.51 47.60
N THR A 23 -14.96 -5.77 47.16
CA THR A 23 -15.46 -5.54 45.82
C THR A 23 -15.30 -4.05 45.47
N ARG A 24 -14.06 -3.64 45.18
CA ARG A 24 -13.78 -2.37 44.51
C ARG A 24 -13.94 -2.66 43.02
N THR A 25 -15.16 -2.47 42.53
CA THR A 25 -15.46 -2.29 41.11
C THR A 25 -14.43 -1.33 40.52
N CYS A 26 -13.54 -1.88 39.72
CA CYS A 26 -12.38 -1.19 39.16
C CYS A 26 -12.85 -0.19 38.10
N SER A 27 -13.23 1.02 38.53
CA SER A 27 -13.51 2.15 37.64
C SER A 27 -12.33 2.42 36.70
N HIS A 28 -11.11 2.15 37.14
CA HIS A 28 -9.89 2.24 36.33
C HIS A 28 -9.82 1.22 35.19
N CYS A 29 -10.30 -0.01 35.40
CA CYS A 29 -10.35 -1.09 34.41
C CYS A 29 -11.44 -0.82 33.36
N ASN A 30 -12.56 -0.23 33.79
CA ASN A 30 -13.60 0.25 32.87
C ASN A 30 -13.11 1.45 32.04
N CYS A 31 -12.27 2.32 32.61
CA CYS A 31 -11.65 3.43 31.88
C CYS A 31 -10.59 2.98 30.86
N THR A 32 -9.81 1.92 31.15
CA THR A 32 -8.87 1.36 30.17
C THR A 32 -9.59 0.59 29.07
N TYR A 33 -10.63 -0.18 29.41
CA TYR A 33 -11.48 -0.86 28.42
C TYR A 33 -12.25 0.12 27.53
N SER A 34 -12.79 1.21 28.11
CA SER A 34 -13.46 2.26 27.33
C SER A 34 -12.49 3.03 26.43
N ARG A 35 -11.26 3.32 26.89
CA ARG A 35 -10.20 3.88 26.04
C ARG A 35 -9.85 2.94 24.89
N TYR A 36 -9.79 1.63 25.15
CA TYR A 36 -9.51 0.63 24.14
C TYR A 36 -10.60 0.57 23.05
N ASN A 37 -11.87 0.58 23.48
CA ASN A 37 -13.01 0.67 22.58
C ASN A 37 -13.04 1.98 21.79
N CYS A 38 -12.61 3.09 22.39
CA CYS A 38 -12.45 4.37 21.70
C CYS A 38 -11.32 4.34 20.66
N THR A 39 -10.20 3.66 20.92
CA THR A 39 -9.15 3.47 19.91
C THR A 39 -9.59 2.52 18.80
N TYR A 40 -10.33 1.47 19.13
CA TYR A 40 -10.88 0.52 18.17
C TYR A 40 -11.95 1.18 17.27
N SER A 41 -12.83 2.01 17.86
CA SER A 41 -13.82 2.78 17.10
C SER A 41 -13.14 3.83 16.21
N ARG A 42 -12.08 4.48 16.67
CA ARG A 42 -11.24 5.35 15.83
C ARG A 42 -10.61 4.59 14.66
N TYR A 43 -10.10 3.38 14.90
CA TYR A 43 -9.54 2.53 13.86
C TYR A 43 -10.60 2.15 12.81
N ASN A 44 -11.79 1.72 13.25
CA ASN A 44 -12.92 1.46 12.37
C ASN A 44 -13.39 2.70 11.60
N CYS A 45 -13.34 3.88 12.21
CA CYS A 45 -13.62 5.15 11.52
C CYS A 45 -12.57 5.49 10.47
N THR A 46 -11.28 5.21 10.70
CA THR A 46 -10.25 5.32 9.66
C THR A 46 -10.45 4.29 8.56
N TYR A 47 -10.81 3.05 8.91
CA TYR A 47 -11.10 2.00 7.93
C TYR A 47 -12.34 2.33 7.08
N SER A 48 -13.40 2.88 7.69
CA SER A 48 -14.57 3.35 6.95
C SER A 48 -14.25 4.56 6.08
N ARG A 49 -13.38 5.48 6.54
CA ARG A 49 -12.86 6.56 5.71
C ARG A 49 -12.07 6.03 4.51
N TYR A 50 -11.29 4.97 4.67
CA TYR A 50 -10.61 4.27 3.58
C TYR A 50 -11.57 3.60 2.60
N ASN A 51 -12.64 2.96 3.08
CA ASN A 51 -13.70 2.44 2.22
C ASN A 51 -14.47 3.54 1.50
N CYS A 52 -14.66 4.70 2.14
CA CYS A 52 -15.27 5.88 1.53
C CYS A 52 -14.37 6.55 0.48
N THR A 53 -13.04 6.56 0.67
CA THR A 53 -12.12 6.97 -0.39
C THR A 53 -12.10 5.96 -1.52
N TYR A 54 -12.15 4.66 -1.22
CA TYR A 54 -12.25 3.60 -2.23
C TYR A 54 -13.54 3.68 -3.07
N THR A 55 -14.70 3.92 -2.44
CA THR A 55 -15.96 4.14 -3.16
C THR A 55 -15.94 5.46 -3.92
N ARG A 56 -15.35 6.54 -3.38
CA ARG A 56 -15.09 7.77 -4.16
C ARG A 56 -14.23 7.52 -5.39
N TYR A 57 -13.21 6.66 -5.28
CA TYR A 57 -12.37 6.23 -6.41
C TYR A 57 -13.16 5.43 -7.44
N ASN A 58 -13.99 4.48 -7.01
CA ASN A 58 -14.88 3.75 -7.93
C ASN A 58 -15.91 4.67 -8.58
N CYS A 59 -16.42 5.68 -7.86
CA CYS A 59 -17.32 6.70 -8.42
C CYS A 59 -16.62 7.65 -9.40
N THR A 60 -15.32 7.93 -9.20
CA THR A 60 -14.53 8.68 -10.18
C THR A 60 -14.22 7.83 -11.42
N TYR A 61 -14.00 6.53 -11.23
CA TYR A 61 -13.82 5.56 -12.30
C TYR A 61 -15.11 5.37 -13.14
N THR A 62 -16.27 5.24 -12.51
CA THR A 62 -17.55 5.20 -13.23
C THR A 62 -17.86 6.53 -13.90
N ARG A 63 -17.55 7.68 -13.28
CA ARG A 63 -17.63 8.98 -13.95
C ARG A 63 -16.73 9.05 -15.18
N TYR A 64 -15.50 8.53 -15.10
CA TYR A 64 -14.57 8.48 -16.22
C TYR A 64 -15.12 7.62 -17.38
N ASN A 65 -15.65 6.43 -17.06
CA ASN A 65 -16.33 5.58 -18.05
C ASN A 65 -17.59 6.23 -18.63
N CYS A 66 -18.37 6.97 -17.84
CA CYS A 66 -19.54 7.72 -18.33
C CYS A 66 -19.14 8.92 -19.20
N THR A 67 -18.03 9.61 -18.91
CA THR A 67 -17.48 10.62 -19.82
C THR A 67 -16.92 9.99 -21.10
N TYR A 68 -16.37 8.78 -21.02
CA TYR A 68 -15.89 8.02 -22.16
C TYR A 68 -17.04 7.58 -23.07
N THR A 69 -18.11 7.01 -22.53
CA THR A 69 -19.31 6.66 -23.32
C THR A 69 -19.98 7.90 -23.90
N ARG A 70 -20.02 9.02 -23.16
CA ARG A 70 -20.47 10.32 -23.72
C ARG A 70 -19.59 10.78 -24.87
N TYR A 71 -18.26 10.70 -24.77
CA TYR A 71 -17.36 11.10 -25.85
C TYR A 71 -17.57 10.21 -27.09
N SER A 72 -17.66 8.89 -26.91
CA SER A 72 -17.96 7.94 -27.99
C SER A 72 -19.35 8.17 -28.61
N CYS A 73 -20.38 8.47 -27.81
CA CYS A 73 -21.71 8.81 -28.32
C CYS A 73 -21.72 10.16 -29.07
N THR A 74 -21.08 11.21 -28.55
CA THR A 74 -20.97 12.50 -29.25
C THR A 74 -20.15 12.40 -30.53
N TYR A 75 -19.17 11.50 -30.56
CA TYR A 75 -18.37 11.20 -31.74
C TYR A 75 -19.18 10.44 -32.79
N ALA A 76 -20.02 9.47 -32.36
CA ALA A 76 -20.95 8.77 -33.23
C ALA A 76 -22.10 9.66 -33.74
N GLU A 77 -22.61 10.59 -32.91
CA GLU A 77 -23.61 11.59 -33.31
C GLU A 77 -23.03 12.57 -34.34
N ARG A 78 -21.78 13.03 -34.17
CA ARG A 78 -21.09 13.86 -35.17
C ARG A 78 -20.91 13.14 -36.51
N MET A 79 -20.60 11.85 -36.48
CA MET A 79 -20.57 11.01 -37.69
C MET A 79 -21.96 10.86 -38.35
N SER A 80 -23.05 11.10 -37.63
CA SER A 80 -24.42 10.95 -38.15
C SER A 80 -25.06 12.26 -38.63
N THR A 81 -24.56 13.44 -38.20
CA THR A 81 -25.14 14.75 -38.58
C THR A 81 -24.42 15.45 -39.72
N ASP A 82 -23.23 15.01 -40.12
CA ASP A 82 -22.41 15.68 -41.14
C ASP A 82 -22.62 15.14 -42.57
N ILE A 83 -23.72 14.42 -42.86
CA ILE A 83 -24.01 13.89 -44.20
C ILE A 83 -24.96 14.78 -45.03
N GLU A 84 -25.56 15.82 -44.46
CA GLU A 84 -26.38 16.75 -45.24
C GLU A 84 -25.75 18.14 -45.32
N GLN A 85 -24.71 18.26 -46.13
CA GLN A 85 -24.52 19.43 -47.00
C GLN A 85 -23.49 19.11 -48.09
N VAL A 86 -23.79 19.59 -49.30
CA VAL A 86 -23.01 19.33 -50.52
C VAL A 86 -21.62 19.95 -50.35
N VAL A 87 -20.63 19.09 -50.09
CA VAL A 87 -19.24 19.48 -49.86
C VAL A 87 -18.39 18.94 -51.01
N GLY A 88 -17.66 19.83 -51.70
CA GLY A 88 -16.79 19.46 -52.81
C GLY A 88 -15.76 18.39 -52.41
N LYS A 89 -15.33 17.56 -53.39
CA LYS A 89 -14.39 16.44 -53.21
C LYS A 89 -13.10 16.81 -52.45
N GLU A 90 -12.70 18.08 -52.49
CA GLU A 90 -11.53 18.65 -51.80
C GLU A 90 -11.70 18.82 -50.28
N ASP A 91 -12.89 19.14 -49.78
CA ASP A 91 -13.11 19.40 -48.34
C ASP A 91 -13.31 18.09 -47.54
N VAL A 92 -13.80 17.03 -48.20
CA VAL A 92 -13.78 15.66 -47.64
C VAL A 92 -12.34 15.17 -47.43
N ASP A 93 -11.44 15.38 -48.40
CA ASP A 93 -10.03 15.01 -48.28
C ASP A 93 -9.31 15.79 -47.17
N LEU A 94 -9.60 17.08 -47.01
CA LEU A 94 -9.07 17.90 -45.92
C LEU A 94 -9.51 17.41 -44.53
N ASN A 95 -10.78 17.02 -44.38
CA ASN A 95 -11.30 16.51 -43.11
C ASN A 95 -10.72 15.13 -42.75
N LEU A 96 -10.57 14.24 -43.73
CA LEU A 96 -9.88 12.95 -43.54
C LEU A 96 -8.42 13.14 -43.12
N LYS A 97 -7.69 14.06 -43.75
CA LYS A 97 -6.31 14.39 -43.39
C LYS A 97 -6.18 14.96 -41.97
N ARG A 98 -7.12 15.81 -41.54
CA ARG A 98 -7.17 16.32 -40.16
C ARG A 98 -7.41 15.21 -39.15
N GLU A 99 -8.31 14.28 -39.45
CA GLU A 99 -8.60 13.12 -38.59
C GLU A 99 -7.37 12.21 -38.46
N ILE A 100 -6.72 11.87 -39.57
CA ILE A 100 -5.47 11.08 -39.58
C ILE A 100 -4.40 11.77 -38.73
N SER A 101 -4.21 13.07 -38.88
CA SER A 101 -3.24 13.84 -38.09
C SER A 101 -3.55 13.80 -36.58
N SER A 102 -4.83 13.87 -36.21
CA SER A 102 -5.25 13.72 -34.81
C SER A 102 -4.93 12.33 -34.26
N ILE A 103 -5.25 11.28 -35.02
CA ILE A 103 -4.96 9.89 -34.63
C ILE A 103 -3.45 9.67 -34.48
N GLU A 104 -2.64 10.19 -35.41
CA GLU A 104 -1.18 10.09 -35.33
C GLU A 104 -0.61 10.78 -34.09
N ARG A 105 -1.18 11.93 -33.67
CA ARG A 105 -0.78 12.60 -32.43
C ARG A 105 -1.07 11.73 -31.20
N GLU A 106 -2.24 11.11 -31.14
CA GLU A 106 -2.62 10.22 -30.04
C GLU A 106 -1.74 8.97 -29.98
N LEU A 107 -1.47 8.33 -31.13
CA LEU A 107 -0.55 7.20 -31.24
C LEU A 107 0.87 7.57 -30.82
N LYS A 108 1.38 8.75 -31.24
CA LYS A 108 2.69 9.27 -30.81
C LYS A 108 2.75 9.45 -29.29
N ASN A 109 1.72 10.05 -28.71
CA ASN A 109 1.64 10.25 -27.25
C ASN A 109 1.64 8.92 -26.49
N TRP A 110 0.81 7.96 -26.90
CA TRP A 110 0.80 6.62 -26.31
C TRP A 110 2.17 5.95 -26.42
N PHE A 111 2.78 5.96 -27.61
CA PHE A 111 4.09 5.33 -27.86
C PHE A 111 5.20 5.95 -27.01
N ILE A 112 5.29 7.28 -26.95
CA ILE A 112 6.29 7.99 -26.16
C ILE A 112 6.12 7.66 -24.68
N LYS A 113 4.89 7.73 -24.16
CA LYS A 113 4.57 7.39 -22.77
C LYS A 113 4.95 5.94 -22.45
N ARG A 114 4.61 5.00 -23.35
CA ARG A 114 4.91 3.57 -23.19
C ARG A 114 6.41 3.31 -23.13
N ARG A 115 7.16 3.89 -24.06
CA ARG A 115 8.62 3.75 -24.14
C ARG A 115 9.32 4.37 -22.94
N LEU A 116 8.95 5.61 -22.58
CA LEU A 116 9.56 6.31 -21.43
C LEU A 116 9.33 5.56 -20.13
N ASN A 117 8.12 5.06 -19.90
CA ASN A 117 7.83 4.26 -18.71
C ASN A 117 8.62 2.94 -18.69
N MET A 118 8.79 2.27 -19.83
CA MET A 118 9.61 1.06 -19.91
C MET A 118 11.07 1.34 -19.54
N GLU A 119 11.70 2.33 -20.17
CA GLU A 119 13.09 2.73 -19.94
C GLU A 119 13.34 3.17 -18.48
N LEU A 120 12.43 3.97 -17.93
CA LEU A 120 12.50 4.41 -16.55
C LEU A 120 12.43 3.21 -15.59
N ASN A 121 11.46 2.31 -15.77
CA ASN A 121 11.32 1.15 -14.88
C ASN A 121 12.49 0.17 -15.04
N GLN A 122 13.04 0.03 -16.25
CA GLN A 122 14.21 -0.82 -16.49
C GLN A 122 15.48 -0.24 -15.87
N SER A 123 15.67 1.08 -15.93
CA SER A 123 16.80 1.75 -15.26
C SER A 123 16.69 1.66 -13.75
N LEU A 124 15.50 1.85 -13.17
CA LEU A 124 15.26 1.64 -11.74
C LEU A 124 15.53 0.20 -11.31
N ARG A 125 15.09 -0.79 -12.11
CA ARG A 125 15.38 -2.21 -11.84
C ARG A 125 16.89 -2.47 -11.79
N LYS A 126 17.64 -1.98 -12.77
CA LYS A 126 19.12 -2.11 -12.79
C LYS A 126 19.75 -1.43 -11.58
N LEU A 127 19.26 -0.25 -11.19
CA LEU A 127 19.73 0.45 -9.99
C LEU A 127 19.52 -0.43 -8.74
N PHE A 128 18.34 -1.03 -8.59
CA PHE A 128 18.05 -1.89 -7.45
C PHE A 128 18.88 -3.18 -7.44
N GLU A 129 19.13 -3.78 -8.60
CA GLU A 129 20.00 -4.95 -8.73
C GLU A 129 21.46 -4.60 -8.39
N ASN A 130 21.98 -3.46 -8.86
CA ASN A 130 23.35 -3.03 -8.58
C ASN A 130 23.62 -2.76 -7.09
N TYR A 131 22.62 -2.27 -6.36
CA TYR A 131 22.71 -2.00 -4.93
C TYR A 131 22.12 -3.12 -4.06
N ASN A 132 21.78 -4.28 -4.64
CA ASN A 132 21.21 -5.44 -3.95
C ASN A 132 19.97 -5.12 -3.08
N PHE A 133 19.07 -4.28 -3.57
CA PHE A 133 17.83 -3.97 -2.86
C PHE A 133 16.86 -5.16 -2.85
N VAL A 134 16.18 -5.33 -1.71
CA VAL A 134 15.24 -6.44 -1.49
C VAL A 134 13.92 -5.88 -1.02
N GLY A 135 12.87 -6.15 -1.78
CA GLY A 135 11.50 -5.76 -1.43
C GLY A 135 10.70 -6.86 -0.76
N LEU A 136 9.38 -6.67 -0.71
CA LEU A 136 8.42 -7.62 -0.14
C LEU A 136 8.34 -8.96 -0.90
N SER A 137 8.77 -8.99 -2.17
CA SER A 137 8.75 -10.21 -3.00
C SER A 137 9.98 -11.11 -2.84
N ILE A 138 11.05 -10.64 -2.18
CA ILE A 138 12.26 -11.43 -1.88
C ILE A 138 12.88 -12.10 -3.14
N ASN A 139 13.02 -11.31 -4.22
CA ASN A 139 13.52 -11.80 -5.50
C ASN A 139 15.06 -11.73 -5.66
N GLY A 140 15.77 -11.16 -4.68
CA GLY A 140 17.22 -10.94 -4.75
C GLY A 140 18.05 -12.16 -4.36
N ASN A 141 19.28 -12.23 -4.92
CA ASN A 141 20.30 -13.17 -4.45
C ASN A 141 21.04 -12.53 -3.28
N ILE A 142 20.69 -12.94 -2.06
CA ILE A 142 21.18 -12.37 -0.80
C ILE A 142 21.78 -13.54 -0.02
N ASP A 143 22.68 -13.23 0.92
CA ASP A 143 23.08 -14.19 1.93
C ASP A 143 21.85 -14.84 2.60
N VAL A 144 21.96 -16.15 2.86
CA VAL A 144 20.85 -16.98 3.34
C VAL A 144 20.35 -16.48 4.69
N LYS A 145 21.26 -16.00 5.56
CA LYS A 145 20.94 -15.45 6.87
C LYS A 145 20.02 -14.23 6.76
N ASP A 146 20.42 -13.24 5.97
CA ASP A 146 19.66 -12.01 5.79
C ASP A 146 18.33 -12.27 5.07
N LYS A 147 18.33 -13.23 4.13
CA LYS A 147 17.11 -13.69 3.45
C LYS A 147 16.11 -14.31 4.43
N MET A 148 16.56 -15.18 5.34
CA MET A 148 15.69 -15.76 6.37
C MET A 148 15.17 -14.68 7.33
N MET A 149 16.04 -13.78 7.79
CA MET A 149 15.63 -12.70 8.69
C MET A 149 14.59 -11.78 8.04
N TRP A 150 14.79 -11.42 6.77
CA TRP A 150 13.83 -10.63 6.01
C TRP A 150 12.53 -11.39 5.74
N TYR A 151 12.63 -12.70 5.46
CA TYR A 151 11.47 -13.57 5.32
C TYR A 151 10.61 -13.59 6.59
N ASP A 152 11.21 -13.63 7.78
CA ASP A 152 10.47 -13.57 9.05
C ASP A 152 9.72 -12.24 9.23
N ILE A 153 10.36 -11.14 8.85
CA ILE A 153 9.75 -9.80 8.91
C ILE A 153 8.55 -9.70 7.95
N VAL A 154 8.66 -10.27 6.76
CA VAL A 154 7.66 -10.10 5.70
C VAL A 154 6.58 -11.19 5.71
N ASN A 155 6.96 -12.45 5.84
CA ASN A 155 6.09 -13.62 5.73
C ASN A 155 5.89 -14.35 7.06
N GLY A 156 6.97 -14.52 7.83
CA GLY A 156 6.98 -15.30 9.06
C GLY A 156 6.63 -14.50 10.32
N LYS A 157 7.04 -15.03 11.47
CA LYS A 157 6.97 -14.34 12.76
C LYS A 157 8.41 -14.22 13.28
N PRO A 158 8.91 -13.00 13.53
CA PRO A 158 10.24 -12.82 14.12
C PRO A 158 10.26 -13.36 15.55
N GLU A 159 10.90 -14.51 15.76
CA GLU A 159 10.97 -15.16 17.06
C GLU A 159 12.42 -15.39 17.49
N LEU A 160 12.60 -15.51 18.81
CA LEU A 160 13.88 -15.87 19.41
C LEU A 160 13.71 -17.26 20.02
N GLU A 161 14.48 -18.22 19.52
CA GLU A 161 14.41 -19.62 19.92
C GLU A 161 14.99 -19.82 21.32
N ASP A 162 14.39 -20.71 22.10
CA ASP A 162 14.86 -20.99 23.46
C ASP A 162 16.16 -21.78 23.53
N THR A 163 16.59 -22.37 22.41
CA THR A 163 17.90 -23.04 22.28
C THR A 163 19.09 -22.09 22.30
N LEU A 164 18.86 -20.78 22.09
CA LEU A 164 19.90 -19.77 22.02
C LEU A 164 20.30 -19.28 23.42
N SER A 165 21.58 -18.93 23.58
CA SER A 165 22.07 -18.24 24.79
C SER A 165 21.42 -16.86 24.92
N VAL A 166 21.41 -16.31 26.13
CA VAL A 166 20.80 -14.99 26.41
C VAL A 166 21.44 -13.90 25.53
N ASP A 167 22.77 -13.91 25.38
CA ASP A 167 23.51 -12.96 24.54
C ASP A 167 23.18 -13.14 23.04
N ALA A 168 23.00 -14.39 22.59
CA ALA A 168 22.59 -14.66 21.21
C ALA A 168 21.16 -14.18 20.94
N LYS A 169 20.26 -14.29 21.92
CA LYS A 169 18.90 -13.75 21.85
C LYS A 169 18.93 -12.22 21.76
N GLU A 170 19.74 -11.55 22.58
CA GLU A 170 19.92 -10.10 22.53
C GLU A 170 20.45 -9.66 21.15
N TYR A 171 21.51 -10.29 20.66
CA TYR A 171 22.08 -9.99 19.34
C TYR A 171 21.04 -10.18 18.22
N LYS A 172 20.30 -11.30 18.20
CA LYS A 172 19.27 -11.56 17.19
C LYS A 172 18.14 -10.53 17.26
N SER A 173 17.71 -10.13 18.46
CA SER A 173 16.72 -9.07 18.65
C SER A 173 17.21 -7.72 18.09
N ASP A 174 18.47 -7.38 18.33
CA ASP A 174 19.07 -6.13 17.84
C ASP A 174 19.23 -6.13 16.32
N GLN A 175 19.56 -7.28 15.72
CA GLN A 175 19.58 -7.41 14.27
C GLN A 175 18.19 -7.16 13.66
N TYR A 176 17.12 -7.73 14.22
CA TYR A 176 15.76 -7.45 13.75
C TYR A 176 15.39 -5.97 13.87
N ASN A 177 15.73 -5.33 15.00
CA ASN A 177 15.42 -3.91 15.18
C ASN A 177 16.21 -3.03 14.20
N ASN A 178 17.52 -3.29 14.03
CA ASN A 178 18.36 -2.56 13.09
C ASN A 178 17.88 -2.73 11.64
N LEU A 179 17.58 -3.97 11.25
CA LEU A 179 17.04 -4.29 9.93
C LEU A 179 15.71 -3.58 9.69
N TRP A 180 14.80 -3.61 10.65
CA TRP A 180 13.52 -2.90 10.57
C TRP A 180 13.70 -1.38 10.48
N GLU A 181 14.63 -0.83 11.27
CA GLU A 181 14.89 0.59 11.33
C GLU A 181 15.43 1.14 10.00
N LYS A 182 16.31 0.39 9.35
CA LYS A 182 16.86 0.69 8.02
C LYS A 182 15.86 0.47 6.89
N SER A 183 14.93 -0.48 7.05
CA SER A 183 13.99 -0.85 5.99
C SER A 183 12.80 0.09 5.85
N THR A 184 12.53 0.93 6.85
CA THR A 184 11.33 1.77 6.87
C THR A 184 11.64 3.22 7.20
N ILE A 185 10.98 4.14 6.51
CA ILE A 185 11.02 5.58 6.82
C ILE A 185 9.86 5.96 7.75
N VAL A 186 9.89 7.19 8.27
CA VAL A 186 8.86 7.72 9.18
C VAL A 186 7.46 7.69 8.56
N ASP A 187 7.37 7.90 7.24
CA ASP A 187 6.08 7.94 6.52
C ASP A 187 5.48 6.55 6.24
N ASN A 188 6.22 5.47 6.51
CA ASN A 188 5.70 4.14 6.28
C ASN A 188 4.59 3.83 7.31
N PRO A 189 3.36 3.48 6.88
CA PRO A 189 2.24 3.23 7.80
C PRO A 189 2.52 2.07 8.77
N CYS A 190 3.39 1.13 8.40
CA CYS A 190 3.75 0.01 9.25
C CYS A 190 4.90 0.32 10.23
N ARG A 191 5.60 1.47 10.10
CA ARG A 191 6.76 1.82 10.92
C ARG A 191 6.45 1.72 12.41
N LEU A 192 5.40 2.41 12.85
CA LEU A 192 5.02 2.49 14.26
C LEU A 192 4.65 1.11 14.82
N VAL A 193 3.77 0.37 14.13
CA VAL A 193 3.30 -0.94 14.60
C VAL A 193 4.43 -1.98 14.64
N GLY A 194 5.36 -1.93 13.66
CA GLY A 194 6.55 -2.78 13.66
C GLY A 194 7.50 -2.44 14.79
N SER A 195 7.84 -1.16 14.99
CA SER A 195 8.75 -0.73 16.05
C SER A 195 8.25 -1.08 17.46
N ILE A 196 6.93 -1.05 17.70
CA ILE A 196 6.34 -1.49 18.97
C ILE A 196 6.57 -2.98 19.20
N TYR A 197 6.42 -3.80 18.16
CA TYR A 197 6.65 -5.24 18.22
C TYR A 197 8.12 -5.58 18.45
N PHE A 198 9.05 -5.00 17.68
CA PHE A 198 10.49 -5.25 17.86
C PHE A 198 11.02 -4.75 19.21
N ARG A 199 10.48 -3.64 19.73
CA ARG A 199 10.76 -3.19 21.10
C ARG A 199 10.25 -4.18 22.15
N CYS A 200 9.08 -4.80 21.93
CA CYS A 200 8.56 -5.84 22.82
C CYS A 200 9.46 -7.07 22.86
N LEU A 201 10.00 -7.49 21.70
CA LEU A 201 10.97 -8.58 21.61
C LEU A 201 12.27 -8.24 22.35
N LYS A 202 12.79 -7.02 22.16
CA LYS A 202 14.01 -6.54 22.81
C LYS A 202 13.87 -6.45 24.33
N ASN A 203 12.74 -6.01 24.85
CA ASN A 203 12.58 -5.87 26.31
C ASN A 203 12.36 -7.22 27.03
N ASN A 204 12.03 -8.28 26.30
CA ASN A 204 11.63 -9.58 26.86
C ASN A 204 12.49 -10.74 26.34
N TYR A 205 13.78 -10.50 26.00
CA TYR A 205 14.64 -11.55 25.43
C TYR A 205 14.96 -12.69 26.41
N THR A 206 14.92 -12.44 27.72
CA THR A 206 15.21 -13.40 28.79
C THR A 206 14.08 -14.41 29.03
N LEU A 207 12.86 -14.11 28.58
CA LEU A 207 11.70 -14.98 28.79
C LEU A 207 11.71 -16.18 27.83
N THR A 208 10.95 -17.22 28.18
CA THR A 208 10.65 -18.33 27.28
C THR A 208 9.84 -17.86 26.06
N GLN A 209 9.85 -18.63 24.98
CA GLN A 209 9.12 -18.32 23.76
C GLN A 209 7.60 -18.17 24.01
N GLN A 210 7.02 -19.06 24.83
CA GLN A 210 5.58 -19.05 25.15
C GLN A 210 5.17 -17.79 25.93
N ASP A 211 5.89 -17.46 27.01
CA ASP A 211 5.57 -16.30 27.84
C ASP A 211 5.73 -14.98 27.07
N ARG A 212 6.73 -14.93 26.19
CA ARG A 212 6.99 -13.78 25.31
C ARG A 212 5.91 -13.63 24.26
N GLU A 213 5.43 -14.74 23.69
CA GLU A 213 4.32 -14.70 22.76
C GLU A 213 3.09 -14.11 23.42
N HIS A 214 2.69 -14.59 24.60
CA HIS A 214 1.54 -14.03 25.33
C HIS A 214 1.66 -12.52 25.57
N LYS A 215 2.86 -12.00 25.85
CA LYS A 215 3.10 -10.57 26.05
C LYS A 215 3.08 -9.76 24.74
N CYS A 216 3.69 -10.28 23.66
CA CYS A 216 3.90 -9.54 22.42
C CYS A 216 2.88 -9.83 21.31
N ILE A 217 1.95 -10.78 21.52
CA ILE A 217 0.98 -11.23 20.51
C ILE A 217 0.11 -10.09 19.98
N HIS A 218 -0.35 -9.19 20.85
CA HIS A 218 -1.20 -8.08 20.44
C HIS A 218 -0.45 -7.10 19.50
N SER A 219 0.80 -6.79 19.82
CA SER A 219 1.68 -5.97 18.96
C SER A 219 1.95 -6.66 17.62
N PHE A 220 2.18 -7.98 17.66
CA PHE A 220 2.39 -8.78 16.45
C PHE A 220 1.15 -8.80 15.55
N MET A 221 -0.05 -8.93 16.10
CA MET A 221 -1.29 -8.95 15.30
C MET A 221 -1.49 -7.63 14.53
N ASN A 222 -1.23 -6.48 15.16
CA ASN A 222 -1.28 -5.19 14.49
C ASN A 222 -0.23 -5.06 13.39
N PHE A 223 0.99 -5.51 13.66
CA PHE A 223 2.06 -5.55 12.66
C PHE A 223 1.72 -6.49 11.49
N ASN A 224 1.16 -7.67 11.77
CA ASN A 224 0.75 -8.66 10.78
C ASN A 224 -0.37 -8.13 9.87
N ASN A 225 -1.36 -7.44 10.46
CA ASN A 225 -2.43 -6.82 9.70
C ASN A 225 -1.88 -5.73 8.76
N CYS A 226 -0.93 -4.93 9.22
CA CYS A 226 -0.31 -3.90 8.39
C CYS A 226 0.49 -4.48 7.22
N ARG A 227 1.35 -5.49 7.46
CA ARG A 227 2.11 -6.13 6.37
C ARG A 227 1.19 -6.82 5.34
N LYS A 228 0.08 -7.42 5.78
CA LYS A 228 -0.90 -8.05 4.89
C LYS A 228 -1.57 -7.00 4.00
N ALA A 229 -1.92 -5.86 4.58
CA ALA A 229 -2.45 -4.73 3.83
C ALA A 229 -1.47 -4.22 2.77
N LEU A 230 -0.17 -4.08 3.11
CA LEU A 230 0.86 -3.68 2.13
C LEU A 230 1.00 -4.67 0.97
N LYS A 231 1.00 -5.98 1.25
CA LYS A 231 1.06 -7.01 0.19
C LYS A 231 -0.17 -6.98 -0.70
N LEU A 232 -1.35 -6.82 -0.10
CA LEU A 232 -2.59 -6.70 -0.85
C LEU A 232 -2.59 -5.43 -1.73
N GLN A 233 -2.07 -4.32 -1.20
CA GLN A 233 -1.89 -3.09 -1.96
C GLN A 233 -0.92 -3.28 -3.14
N GLN A 234 0.20 -3.96 -2.92
CA GLN A 234 1.16 -4.27 -4.00
C GLN A 234 0.50 -5.11 -5.10
N ALA A 235 -0.22 -6.19 -4.73
CA ALA A 235 -0.93 -7.03 -5.69
C ALA A 235 -2.01 -6.27 -6.46
N SER A 236 -2.77 -5.41 -5.77
CA SER A 236 -3.78 -4.54 -6.38
C SER A 236 -3.17 -3.54 -7.36
N ASN A 237 -2.06 -2.90 -6.99
CA ASN A 237 -1.35 -1.94 -7.85
C ASN A 237 -0.81 -2.61 -9.13
N ILE A 238 -0.25 -3.82 -9.01
CA ILE A 238 0.21 -4.60 -10.17
C ILE A 238 -0.97 -4.91 -11.09
N LYS A 239 -2.08 -5.43 -10.54
CA LYS A 239 -3.29 -5.73 -11.31
C LYS A 239 -3.85 -4.51 -12.04
N ASN A 240 -4.00 -3.39 -11.33
CA ASN A 240 -4.56 -2.16 -11.90
C ASN A 240 -3.66 -1.58 -12.99
N SER A 241 -2.34 -1.64 -12.78
CA SER A 241 -1.36 -1.17 -13.76
C SER A 241 -1.42 -2.02 -15.04
N LEU A 242 -1.52 -3.35 -14.90
CA LEU A 242 -1.64 -4.27 -16.04
C LEU A 242 -2.94 -4.05 -16.82
N VAL A 243 -4.08 -3.92 -16.13
CA VAL A 243 -5.37 -3.66 -16.76
C VAL A 243 -5.36 -2.33 -17.51
N ARG A 244 -4.86 -1.26 -16.87
CA ARG A 244 -4.74 0.07 -17.49
C ARG A 244 -3.86 0.01 -18.74
N GLN A 245 -2.72 -0.67 -18.65
CA GLN A 245 -1.82 -0.80 -19.78
C GLN A 245 -2.48 -1.56 -20.94
N ASN A 246 -3.13 -2.69 -20.67
CA ASN A 246 -3.82 -3.46 -21.70
C ASN A 246 -4.95 -2.66 -22.37
N ALA A 247 -5.70 -1.86 -21.59
CA ALA A 247 -6.71 -0.97 -22.13
C ALA A 247 -6.10 0.10 -23.05
N GLU A 248 -5.01 0.76 -22.62
CA GLU A 248 -4.29 1.75 -23.43
C GLU A 248 -3.74 1.13 -24.73
N ASP A 249 -3.18 -0.08 -24.66
CA ASP A 249 -2.63 -0.81 -25.82
C ASP A 249 -3.74 -1.23 -26.81
N ASN A 250 -4.91 -1.67 -26.32
CA ASN A 250 -6.06 -2.00 -27.18
C ASN A 250 -6.64 -0.75 -27.87
N ILE A 251 -6.69 0.39 -27.18
CA ILE A 251 -7.11 1.67 -27.78
C ILE A 251 -6.14 2.07 -28.89
N ALA A 252 -4.83 1.98 -28.64
CA ALA A 252 -3.82 2.28 -29.65
C ALA A 252 -3.94 1.36 -30.88
N LYS A 253 -4.23 0.07 -30.68
CA LYS A 253 -4.49 -0.87 -31.78
C LYS A 253 -5.71 -0.46 -32.62
N ALA A 254 -6.84 -0.14 -31.99
CA ALA A 254 -8.05 0.30 -32.68
C ALA A 254 -7.82 1.61 -33.47
N LEU A 255 -7.08 2.56 -32.88
CA LEU A 255 -6.67 3.80 -33.56
C LEU A 255 -5.79 3.52 -34.78
N PHE A 256 -4.88 2.55 -34.69
CA PHE A 256 -4.02 2.15 -35.80
C PHE A 256 -4.82 1.51 -36.95
N GLU A 257 -5.76 0.61 -36.64
CA GLU A 257 -6.67 0.00 -37.63
C GLU A 257 -7.55 1.05 -38.30
N ARG A 258 -8.10 2.00 -37.53
CA ARG A 258 -8.86 3.14 -38.05
C ARG A 258 -8.01 4.00 -38.99
N ARG A 259 -6.78 4.32 -38.60
CA ARG A 259 -5.84 5.08 -39.45
C ARG A 259 -5.59 4.35 -40.77
N SER A 260 -5.45 3.03 -40.75
CA SER A 260 -5.26 2.24 -41.99
C SER A 260 -6.46 2.39 -42.92
N SER A 261 -7.67 2.22 -42.40
CA SER A 261 -8.92 2.40 -43.18
C SER A 261 -9.05 3.81 -43.76
N LEU A 262 -8.76 4.84 -42.96
CA LEU A 262 -8.77 6.24 -43.43
C LEU A 262 -7.76 6.49 -44.55
N LEU A 263 -6.57 5.90 -44.47
CA LEU A 263 -5.55 6.00 -45.51
C LEU A 263 -5.96 5.29 -46.80
N ASP A 264 -6.62 4.13 -46.70
CA ASP A 264 -7.15 3.41 -47.85
C ASP A 264 -8.22 4.25 -48.58
N MET A 265 -9.08 4.94 -47.84
CA MET A 265 -10.09 5.84 -48.42
C MET A 265 -9.46 7.05 -49.14
N VAL A 266 -8.44 7.68 -48.55
CA VAL A 266 -7.68 8.76 -49.21
C VAL A 266 -6.94 8.25 -50.46
N GLY A 267 -6.32 7.06 -50.37
CA GLY A 267 -5.56 6.45 -51.46
C GLY A 267 -6.42 5.89 -52.60
N ALA A 268 -7.67 5.51 -52.33
CA ALA A 268 -8.66 5.13 -53.34
C ALA A 268 -9.24 6.37 -54.03
N GLY A 269 -9.48 7.46 -53.28
CA GLY A 269 -9.90 8.75 -53.84
C GLY A 269 -8.91 9.31 -54.86
N ALA A 270 -7.61 9.20 -54.60
CA ALA A 270 -6.54 9.65 -55.49
C ALA A 270 -6.33 8.78 -56.75
N ARG A 271 -6.81 7.52 -56.76
CA ARG A 271 -6.75 6.62 -57.94
C ARG A 271 -7.98 6.74 -58.85
N SER A 272 -9.01 7.47 -58.42
CA SER A 272 -10.29 7.65 -59.13
C SER A 272 -10.38 8.95 -59.94
N THR A 273 -9.27 9.67 -60.05
CA THR A 273 -9.08 10.92 -60.82
C THR A 273 -7.94 10.74 -61.79
#